data_AF-A0A7Y3UTV2-F1
#
_entry.id   AF-A0A7Y3UTV2-F1
#
_cell.length_a   1.000
_cell.length_b   1.000
_cell.length_c   1.000
_cell.angle_alpha   90.00
_cell.angle_beta   90.00
_cell.angle_gamma   90.00
#
_symmetry.space_group_name_H-M   'P 1'
#
loop_
_entity.id
_entity.type
_entity.pdbx_description
1 polymer ?
#
loop_
_entity_poly.entity_id
_entity_poly.type
_entity_poly.pdbx_seq_one_letter_code
_entity_poly.pdbx_strand_id
1 'polypeptide(L)'
;MTAAAARLDDPIEHSSALGGLLAGLAIGAGAVLIGIAVVGTGGLGAVALAAMVGAGAATGAGIGQLIGSLSFACSETGQIRSGSGNVYINGKPAARAHLDNAECSDHPGIPKILAQGSDSVYINGQPAARVGDRTVCDAKISAGSPNVYIGGGTETTDAIDPEVPVWLERAVMGVGLASAFVLASPVLVVAGLVGGIAGGMAGHWAGGELFGEGSDGQKLMAFGGALLGGGIGAKGGKAFDARYEIKVQGFGSNLGNVKIVPRSKPDVEAPPMSRPVRGPDGRFIKSTDGARLNRKTEYPSGYRAGVKEEVLDANTIQSGKHAGKVMTADGDKVYRNDPRLTIEHNKPVVEHWNEVGYNSTRAERNDFYNDTGNMSLKLRSANSSEGAKMGASGVRYRQDVGPNYE
;
A
#
# COMPACT_ATOMS: atom_id res chain seq x y z
N MET A 1 -4.40 27.76 17.04
CA MET A 1 -3.47 28.05 15.92
C MET A 1 -3.61 29.51 15.52
N THR A 2 -2.73 30.03 14.65
CA THR A 2 -2.82 31.39 14.08
C THR A 2 -2.64 31.32 12.57
N ALA A 3 -3.48 31.99 11.81
CA ALA A 3 -3.39 32.07 10.35
C ALA A 3 -3.58 33.52 9.87
N ALA A 4 -3.08 33.84 8.69
CA ALA A 4 -3.20 35.18 8.12
C ALA A 4 -4.67 35.57 7.97
N ALA A 5 -5.01 36.79 8.36
CA ALA A 5 -6.39 37.28 8.31
C ALA A 5 -6.85 37.44 6.86
N ALA A 6 -8.04 36.94 6.53
CA ALA A 6 -8.64 37.08 5.22
C ALA A 6 -9.40 38.41 5.08
N ARG A 7 -9.41 38.95 3.87
CA ARG A 7 -9.95 40.28 3.55
C ARG A 7 -10.59 40.28 2.17
N LEU A 8 -11.26 41.37 1.84
CA LEU A 8 -11.74 41.63 0.49
C LEU A 8 -10.63 41.40 -0.56
N ASP A 9 -11.00 40.78 -1.68
CA ASP A 9 -10.14 40.44 -2.81
C ASP A 9 -8.98 39.48 -2.50
N ASP A 10 -8.91 38.90 -1.30
CA ASP A 10 -7.96 37.82 -1.07
C ASP A 10 -8.47 36.55 -1.82
N PRO A 11 -7.55 35.79 -2.47
CA PRO A 11 -7.90 34.70 -3.38
C PRO A 11 -8.46 33.47 -2.67
N ILE A 12 -9.28 32.71 -3.40
CA ILE A 12 -9.73 31.37 -3.02
C ILE A 12 -9.24 30.35 -4.05
N GLU A 13 -9.04 29.12 -3.61
CA GLU A 13 -8.56 28.01 -4.44
C GLU A 13 -9.37 26.74 -4.23
N HIS A 14 -9.46 25.95 -5.31
CA HIS A 14 -9.89 24.57 -5.26
C HIS A 14 -8.71 23.64 -5.42
N SER A 15 -8.78 22.46 -4.83
CA SER A 15 -7.86 21.37 -5.13
C SER A 15 -8.34 20.57 -6.34
N SER A 16 -7.45 19.76 -6.91
CA SER A 16 -7.79 18.81 -7.97
C SER A 16 -8.17 17.44 -7.39
N ALA A 17 -8.66 17.34 -6.14
CA ALA A 17 -8.90 16.07 -5.46
C ALA A 17 -9.85 15.14 -6.24
N LEU A 18 -10.96 15.67 -6.78
CA LEU A 18 -11.90 14.87 -7.58
C LEU A 18 -11.27 14.39 -8.90
N GLY A 19 -10.58 15.29 -9.61
CA GLY A 19 -9.86 14.93 -10.84
C GLY A 19 -8.78 13.87 -10.59
N GLY A 20 -8.04 14.04 -9.50
CA GLY A 20 -7.06 13.08 -9.01
C GLY A 20 -7.69 11.73 -8.67
N LEU A 21 -8.82 11.71 -7.96
CA LEU A 21 -9.56 10.49 -7.65
C LEU A 21 -9.94 9.72 -8.92
N LEU A 22 -10.55 10.41 -9.90
CA LEU A 22 -11.02 9.78 -11.14
C LEU A 22 -9.85 9.26 -11.99
N ALA A 23 -8.77 10.03 -12.10
CA ALA A 23 -7.56 9.60 -12.78
C ALA A 23 -6.91 8.39 -12.07
N GLY A 24 -6.81 8.46 -10.75
CA GLY A 24 -6.30 7.38 -9.91
C GLY A 24 -7.12 6.11 -10.04
N LEU A 25 -8.45 6.22 -10.09
CA LEU A 25 -9.35 5.09 -10.31
C LEU A 25 -9.06 4.38 -11.64
N ALA A 26 -8.96 5.15 -12.73
CA ALA A 26 -8.67 4.62 -14.05
C ALA A 26 -7.28 3.96 -14.12
N ILE A 27 -6.24 4.60 -13.58
CA ILE A 27 -4.87 4.06 -13.54
C ILE A 27 -4.82 2.79 -12.69
N GLY A 28 -5.46 2.80 -11.51
CA GLY A 28 -5.50 1.67 -10.61
C GLY A 28 -6.18 0.44 -11.22
N ALA A 29 -7.29 0.63 -11.92
CA ALA A 29 -7.97 -0.43 -12.66
C ALA A 29 -7.10 -0.97 -13.81
N GLY A 30 -6.52 -0.07 -14.61
CA GLY A 30 -5.70 -0.42 -15.77
C GLY A 30 -4.41 -1.15 -15.41
N ALA A 31 -3.71 -0.72 -14.35
CA ALA A 31 -2.48 -1.35 -13.89
C ALA A 31 -2.69 -2.83 -13.50
N VAL A 32 -3.83 -3.16 -12.89
CA VAL A 32 -4.20 -4.54 -12.56
C VAL A 32 -4.45 -5.36 -13.82
N LEU A 33 -5.19 -4.83 -14.79
CA LEU A 33 -5.47 -5.54 -16.05
C LEU A 33 -4.19 -5.82 -16.85
N ILE A 34 -3.26 -4.87 -16.91
CA ILE A 34 -1.94 -5.06 -17.53
C ILE A 34 -1.17 -6.14 -16.78
N GLY A 35 -1.13 -6.09 -15.45
CA GLY A 35 -0.45 -7.09 -14.62
C GLY A 35 -0.98 -8.51 -14.84
N ILE A 36 -2.31 -8.67 -15.00
CA ILE A 36 -2.97 -9.95 -15.27
C ILE A 36 -2.61 -10.47 -16.68
N ALA A 37 -2.65 -9.59 -17.69
CA ALA A 37 -2.30 -9.97 -19.06
C ALA A 37 -0.82 -10.41 -19.18
N VAL A 38 0.07 -9.82 -18.38
CA VAL A 38 1.50 -10.16 -18.34
C VAL A 38 1.76 -11.48 -17.61
N VAL A 39 0.91 -11.89 -16.65
CA VAL A 39 1.15 -13.07 -15.80
C VAL A 39 0.48 -14.36 -16.32
N GLY A 40 -0.39 -14.29 -17.33
CA GLY A 40 -1.10 -15.45 -17.87
C GLY A 40 -2.18 -15.95 -16.91
N THR A 41 -3.44 -15.92 -17.33
CA THR A 41 -4.58 -16.27 -16.48
C THR A 41 -4.67 -17.78 -16.28
N GLY A 42 -3.92 -18.31 -15.31
CA GLY A 42 -4.20 -19.61 -14.72
C GLY A 42 -5.51 -19.55 -13.94
N GLY A 43 -6.65 -19.76 -14.62
CA GLY A 43 -7.93 -20.13 -14.00
C GLY A 43 -8.55 -19.20 -12.96
N LEU A 44 -8.10 -17.94 -12.81
CA LEU A 44 -8.75 -16.97 -11.93
C LEU A 44 -10.16 -16.70 -12.47
N GLY A 45 -11.17 -17.25 -11.81
CA GLY A 45 -12.58 -17.04 -12.18
C GLY A 45 -12.90 -15.54 -12.27
N ALA A 46 -13.88 -15.20 -13.11
CA ALA A 46 -14.28 -13.80 -13.38
C ALA A 46 -14.49 -12.95 -12.11
N VAL A 47 -14.93 -13.57 -11.02
CA VAL A 47 -15.14 -12.94 -9.71
C VAL A 47 -13.84 -12.46 -9.07
N ALA A 48 -12.77 -13.26 -9.09
CA ALA A 48 -11.47 -12.88 -8.52
C ALA A 48 -10.81 -11.78 -9.36
N LEU A 49 -10.94 -11.84 -10.69
CA LEU A 49 -10.46 -10.79 -11.59
C LEU A 49 -11.18 -9.46 -11.33
N ALA A 50 -12.52 -9.49 -11.25
CA ALA A 50 -13.32 -8.30 -10.94
C ALA A 50 -12.94 -7.69 -9.58
N ALA A 51 -12.70 -8.53 -8.57
CA ALA A 51 -12.24 -8.07 -7.27
C ALA A 51 -10.83 -7.47 -7.31
N MET A 52 -9.88 -8.05 -8.07
CA MET A 52 -8.56 -7.43 -8.23
C MET A 52 -8.66 -6.06 -8.90
N VAL A 53 -9.48 -5.94 -9.96
CA VAL A 53 -9.70 -4.65 -10.63
C VAL A 53 -10.35 -3.65 -9.68
N GLY A 54 -11.38 -4.05 -8.92
CA GLY A 54 -12.05 -3.20 -7.95
C GLY A 54 -11.12 -2.73 -6.81
N ALA A 55 -10.27 -3.62 -6.29
CA ALA A 55 -9.27 -3.27 -5.29
C ALA A 55 -8.19 -2.31 -5.86
N GLY A 56 -7.72 -2.57 -7.08
CA GLY A 56 -6.76 -1.70 -7.78
C GLY A 56 -7.35 -0.32 -8.05
N ALA A 57 -8.57 -0.26 -8.57
CA ALA A 57 -9.31 0.97 -8.82
C ALA A 57 -9.50 1.79 -7.54
N ALA A 58 -9.97 1.18 -6.45
CA ALA A 58 -10.19 1.88 -5.19
C ALA A 58 -8.88 2.38 -4.56
N THR A 59 -7.82 1.58 -4.62
CA THR A 59 -6.49 2.00 -4.14
C THR A 59 -5.94 3.16 -4.96
N GLY A 60 -6.04 3.05 -6.29
CA GLY A 60 -5.63 4.10 -7.20
C GLY A 60 -6.42 5.39 -6.98
N ALA A 61 -7.73 5.29 -6.78
CA ALA A 61 -8.61 6.42 -6.47
C ALA A 61 -8.18 7.16 -5.18
N GLY A 62 -7.89 6.43 -4.10
CA GLY A 62 -7.41 7.05 -2.86
C GLY A 62 -6.05 7.75 -3.01
N ILE A 63 -5.11 7.14 -3.74
CA ILE A 63 -3.81 7.76 -4.05
C ILE A 63 -3.99 8.99 -4.94
N GLY A 64 -4.81 8.88 -5.97
CA GLY A 64 -5.09 9.97 -6.90
C GLY A 64 -5.76 11.15 -6.21
N GLN A 65 -6.75 10.90 -5.34
CA GLN A 65 -7.39 11.92 -4.53
C GLN A 65 -6.40 12.64 -3.62
N LEU A 66 -5.52 11.88 -2.95
CA LEU A 66 -4.46 12.46 -2.13
C LEU A 66 -3.58 13.40 -2.96
N ILE A 67 -3.05 12.92 -4.09
CA ILE A 67 -2.18 13.70 -4.98
C ILE A 67 -2.90 14.96 -5.47
N GLY A 68 -4.16 14.83 -5.90
CA GLY A 68 -4.99 15.95 -6.34
C GLY A 68 -5.31 16.96 -5.22
N SER A 69 -5.27 16.54 -3.96
CA SER A 69 -5.51 17.41 -2.80
C SER A 69 -4.28 18.19 -2.33
N LEU A 70 -3.08 17.92 -2.87
CA LEU A 70 -1.85 18.59 -2.46
C LEU A 70 -1.77 20.01 -3.05
N SER A 71 -1.04 20.92 -2.40
CA SER A 71 -1.02 22.34 -2.75
C SER A 71 -0.57 22.62 -4.19
N PHE A 72 0.30 21.77 -4.76
CA PHE A 72 0.72 21.93 -6.17
C PHE A 72 -0.40 21.66 -7.18
N ALA A 73 -1.44 20.94 -6.76
CA ALA A 73 -2.62 20.61 -7.55
C ALA A 73 -3.81 21.52 -7.23
N CYS A 74 -3.59 22.54 -6.39
CA CYS A 74 -4.54 23.62 -6.18
C CYS A 74 -4.43 24.67 -7.28
N SER A 75 -5.56 25.31 -7.60
CA SER A 75 -5.62 26.45 -8.50
C SER A 75 -6.54 27.51 -7.93
N GLU A 76 -6.15 28.78 -8.07
CA GLU A 76 -7.01 29.90 -7.71
C GLU A 76 -8.25 29.92 -8.62
N THR A 77 -9.42 29.92 -8.00
CA THR A 77 -10.72 29.86 -8.68
C THR A 77 -11.58 31.08 -8.38
N GLY A 78 -11.02 32.09 -7.74
CA GLY A 78 -11.69 33.37 -7.54
C GLY A 78 -11.18 34.12 -6.32
N GLN A 79 -12.03 34.97 -5.76
CA GLN A 79 -11.65 35.83 -4.64
C GLN A 79 -12.84 36.26 -3.79
N ILE A 80 -12.55 36.69 -2.56
CA ILE A 80 -13.52 37.25 -1.63
C ILE A 80 -14.08 38.57 -2.19
N ARG A 81 -15.40 38.75 -2.18
CA ARG A 81 -16.11 39.90 -2.76
C ARG A 81 -16.82 40.79 -1.75
N SER A 82 -16.93 40.37 -0.49
CA SER A 82 -17.48 41.22 0.57
C SER A 82 -16.69 41.10 1.87
N GLY A 83 -16.89 42.07 2.76
CA GLY A 83 -16.21 42.14 4.05
C GLY A 83 -16.93 43.09 5.01
N SER A 84 -16.35 43.29 6.18
CA SER A 84 -16.84 44.22 7.19
C SER A 84 -16.91 45.67 6.68
N GLY A 85 -18.00 46.37 7.02
CA GLY A 85 -18.17 47.79 6.68
C GLY A 85 -17.40 48.76 7.57
N ASN A 86 -16.78 48.30 8.67
CA ASN A 86 -16.10 49.19 9.62
C ASN A 86 -14.83 48.60 10.25
N VAL A 87 -14.49 47.33 10.00
CA VAL A 87 -13.24 46.72 10.43
C VAL A 87 -12.39 46.44 9.19
N TYR A 88 -11.22 47.06 9.14
CA TYR A 88 -10.29 46.97 8.03
C TYR A 88 -8.97 46.37 8.49
N ILE A 89 -8.39 45.52 7.66
CA ILE A 89 -7.07 44.90 7.88
C ILE A 89 -6.19 45.32 6.72
N ASN A 90 -5.15 46.10 7.01
CA ASN A 90 -4.30 46.74 5.99
C ASN A 90 -5.12 47.49 4.92
N GLY A 91 -6.11 48.27 5.35
CA GLY A 91 -6.93 49.10 4.48
C GLY A 91 -8.01 48.35 3.67
N LYS A 92 -8.09 47.02 3.73
CA LYS A 92 -9.15 46.24 3.09
C LYS A 92 -10.19 45.76 4.12
N PRO A 93 -11.48 45.70 3.77
CA PRO A 93 -12.52 45.10 4.62
C PRO A 93 -12.14 43.70 5.11
N ALA A 94 -12.25 43.45 6.41
CA ALA A 94 -11.99 42.14 6.99
C ALA A 94 -13.09 41.14 6.62
N ALA A 95 -12.74 39.92 6.23
CA ALA A 95 -13.70 38.90 5.82
C ALA A 95 -14.23 38.11 7.03
N ARG A 96 -15.52 37.73 6.99
CA ARG A 96 -16.22 37.02 8.06
C ARG A 96 -16.97 35.81 7.52
N ALA A 97 -16.93 34.72 8.29
CA ALA A 97 -17.77 33.56 8.03
C ALA A 97 -19.26 33.91 8.15
N HIS A 98 -20.13 33.07 7.60
CA HIS A 98 -21.59 33.18 7.57
C HIS A 98 -22.19 34.34 6.78
N LEU A 99 -21.45 35.43 6.64
CA LEU A 99 -21.98 36.68 6.13
C LEU A 99 -21.30 37.13 4.84
N ASP A 100 -19.98 37.00 4.76
CA ASP A 100 -19.24 37.45 3.59
C ASP A 100 -19.12 36.36 2.52
N ASN A 101 -18.97 36.79 1.27
CA ASN A 101 -19.08 35.91 0.11
C ASN A 101 -17.84 36.03 -0.78
N ALA A 102 -17.54 34.96 -1.50
CA ALA A 102 -16.53 34.88 -2.54
C ALA A 102 -17.17 34.54 -3.89
N GLU A 103 -16.55 35.00 -4.96
CA GLU A 103 -16.87 34.57 -6.31
C GLU A 103 -16.00 33.37 -6.66
N CYS A 104 -16.59 32.33 -7.27
CA CYS A 104 -15.90 31.11 -7.66
C CYS A 104 -16.21 30.78 -9.13
N SER A 105 -15.17 30.68 -9.97
CA SER A 105 -15.27 30.40 -11.40
C SER A 105 -15.76 28.99 -11.70
N ASP A 106 -15.48 28.04 -10.81
CA ASP A 106 -15.88 26.64 -10.97
C ASP A 106 -17.37 26.43 -10.70
N HIS A 107 -18.01 27.41 -10.04
CA HIS A 107 -19.41 27.36 -9.63
C HIS A 107 -20.14 28.67 -9.98
N PRO A 108 -20.35 28.94 -11.28
CA PRO A 108 -20.88 30.22 -11.75
C PRO A 108 -22.31 30.50 -11.25
N GLY A 109 -22.63 31.78 -11.09
CA GLY A 109 -24.00 32.27 -10.92
C GLY A 109 -24.48 32.48 -9.49
N ILE A 110 -23.79 31.97 -8.46
CA ILE A 110 -24.15 32.21 -7.05
C ILE A 110 -22.88 32.46 -6.22
N PRO A 111 -22.73 33.64 -5.59
CA PRO A 111 -21.66 33.89 -4.63
C PRO A 111 -21.63 32.85 -3.52
N LYS A 112 -20.42 32.45 -3.12
CA LYS A 112 -20.18 31.40 -2.14
C LYS A 112 -19.89 32.02 -0.79
N ILE A 113 -20.77 31.77 0.18
CA ILE A 113 -20.58 32.22 1.56
C ILE A 113 -19.28 31.62 2.11
N LEU A 114 -18.53 32.41 2.88
CA LEU A 114 -17.44 31.91 3.71
C LEU A 114 -18.04 31.08 4.84
N ALA A 115 -17.84 29.77 4.81
CA ALA A 115 -18.48 28.82 5.72
C ALA A 115 -17.66 28.59 6.99
N GLN A 116 -16.42 29.09 7.06
CA GLN A 116 -15.53 28.87 8.19
C GLN A 116 -14.80 30.15 8.62
N GLY A 117 -14.50 30.20 9.91
CA GLY A 117 -13.71 31.27 10.53
C GLY A 117 -13.15 30.86 11.89
N SER A 118 -12.60 31.83 12.61
CA SER A 118 -12.09 31.65 13.98
C SER A 118 -13.20 31.39 14.99
N ASP A 119 -13.02 30.38 15.84
CA ASP A 119 -13.92 30.05 16.97
C ASP A 119 -13.82 31.00 18.18
N SER A 120 -12.94 31.99 18.13
CA SER A 120 -12.60 32.84 19.28
C SER A 120 -12.39 34.30 18.92
N VAL A 121 -12.23 34.63 17.64
CA VAL A 121 -12.13 35.99 17.15
C VAL A 121 -13.31 36.31 16.26
N TYR A 122 -14.12 37.27 16.69
CA TYR A 122 -15.33 37.68 16.00
C TYR A 122 -15.19 39.12 15.49
N ILE A 123 -15.61 39.36 14.25
CA ILE A 123 -15.67 40.68 13.63
C ILE A 123 -17.14 40.98 13.34
N ASN A 124 -17.67 42.05 13.94
CA ASN A 124 -19.10 42.38 13.92
C ASN A 124 -20.01 41.21 14.32
N GLY A 125 -19.59 40.40 15.29
CA GLY A 125 -20.36 39.27 15.80
C GLY A 125 -20.29 37.99 14.95
N GLN A 126 -19.51 37.98 13.87
CA GLN A 126 -19.31 36.78 13.04
C GLN A 126 -17.87 36.27 13.14
N PRO A 127 -17.62 34.94 13.06
CA PRO A 127 -16.28 34.37 13.05
C PRO A 127 -15.38 35.02 11.99
N ALA A 128 -14.18 35.44 12.38
CA ALA A 128 -13.25 36.09 11.45
C ALA A 128 -12.58 35.07 10.54
N ALA A 129 -12.68 35.26 9.22
CA ALA A 129 -12.12 34.34 8.24
C ALA A 129 -10.59 34.51 8.09
N ARG A 130 -9.90 33.41 7.79
CA ARG A 130 -8.44 33.33 7.70
C ARG A 130 -8.01 32.49 6.51
N VAL A 131 -6.74 32.58 6.14
CA VAL A 131 -6.12 31.65 5.20
C VAL A 131 -6.32 30.22 5.68
N GLY A 132 -6.80 29.36 4.79
CA GLY A 132 -7.14 27.96 5.05
C GLY A 132 -8.61 27.70 5.40
N ASP A 133 -9.37 28.72 5.83
CA ASP A 133 -10.82 28.59 6.05
C ASP A 133 -11.55 28.45 4.70
N ARG A 134 -12.71 27.79 4.71
CA ARG A 134 -13.44 27.37 3.50
C ARG A 134 -14.69 28.18 3.21
N THR A 135 -15.03 28.24 1.93
CA THR A 135 -16.35 28.62 1.41
C THR A 135 -17.34 27.44 1.45
N VAL A 136 -18.62 27.71 1.24
CA VAL A 136 -19.66 26.66 1.10
C VAL A 136 -19.43 25.71 -0.07
N CYS A 137 -18.66 26.09 -1.09
CA CYS A 137 -18.30 25.17 -2.17
C CYS A 137 -17.03 24.37 -1.90
N ASP A 138 -16.46 24.45 -0.68
CA ASP A 138 -15.20 23.79 -0.25
C ASP A 138 -13.90 24.44 -0.77
N ALA A 139 -13.98 25.56 -1.50
CA ALA A 139 -12.80 26.35 -1.85
C ALA A 139 -12.17 26.96 -0.60
N LYS A 140 -10.84 26.95 -0.51
CA LYS A 140 -10.07 27.51 0.60
C LYS A 140 -9.55 28.90 0.29
N ILE A 141 -9.46 29.76 1.30
CA ILE A 141 -8.76 31.04 1.18
C ILE A 141 -7.25 30.77 1.11
N SER A 142 -6.60 31.11 -0.01
CA SER A 142 -5.21 30.72 -0.30
C SER A 142 -4.18 31.77 0.14
N ALA A 143 -4.58 33.05 0.21
CA ALA A 143 -3.72 34.13 0.70
C ALA A 143 -4.50 35.12 1.57
N GLY A 144 -3.77 35.93 2.33
CA GLY A 144 -4.36 36.85 3.30
C GLY A 144 -3.45 38.01 3.63
N SER A 145 -3.68 38.64 4.78
CA SER A 145 -2.84 39.71 5.29
C SER A 145 -1.39 39.27 5.54
N PRO A 146 -0.36 40.03 5.11
CA PRO A 146 1.04 39.65 5.27
C PRO A 146 1.56 39.75 6.72
N ASN A 147 0.87 40.51 7.58
CA ASN A 147 1.35 40.86 8.92
C ASN A 147 0.26 40.86 10.00
N VAL A 148 -0.98 40.51 9.66
CA VAL A 148 -2.06 40.38 10.64
C VAL A 148 -2.53 38.94 10.65
N TYR A 149 -2.43 38.31 11.81
CA TYR A 149 -2.77 36.91 12.03
C TYR A 149 -3.90 36.82 13.06
N ILE A 150 -4.87 35.97 12.79
CA ILE A 150 -6.02 35.72 13.66
C ILE A 150 -5.87 34.32 14.25
N GLY A 151 -6.04 34.25 15.57
CA GLY A 151 -5.93 33.02 16.36
C GLY A 151 -7.19 32.15 16.35
N GLY A 152 -7.21 31.15 17.22
CA GLY A 152 -8.37 30.27 17.44
C GLY A 152 -8.31 28.95 16.69
N GLY A 153 -9.23 28.04 17.05
CA GLY A 153 -9.63 26.91 16.23
C GLY A 153 -10.49 27.36 15.04
N THR A 154 -11.14 26.40 14.38
CA THR A 154 -12.01 26.67 13.22
C THR A 154 -13.45 26.34 13.58
N GLU A 155 -14.33 27.31 13.42
CA GLU A 155 -15.78 27.16 13.52
C GLU A 155 -16.37 27.07 12.11
N THR A 156 -17.22 26.08 11.87
CA THR A 156 -18.00 25.95 10.62
C THR A 156 -19.39 26.51 10.86
N THR A 157 -19.73 27.62 10.22
CA THR A 157 -21.01 28.30 10.37
C THR A 157 -22.07 27.80 9.38
N ASP A 158 -21.64 27.30 8.23
CA ASP A 158 -22.52 26.90 7.12
C ASP A 158 -22.11 25.54 6.56
N ALA A 159 -23.07 24.81 5.96
CA ALA A 159 -22.80 23.53 5.33
C ALA A 159 -21.84 23.71 4.14
N ILE A 160 -20.81 22.87 4.09
CA ILE A 160 -19.83 22.84 3.02
C ILE A 160 -20.15 21.66 2.11
N ASP A 161 -20.30 21.93 0.81
CA ASP A 161 -20.41 20.94 -0.25
C ASP A 161 -18.99 20.49 -0.64
N PRO A 162 -18.55 19.29 -0.25
CA PRO A 162 -17.15 18.88 -0.43
C PRO A 162 -16.79 18.70 -1.91
N GLU A 163 -15.56 19.03 -2.29
CA GLU A 163 -15.06 18.88 -3.68
C GLU A 163 -15.23 17.45 -4.21
N VAL A 164 -15.00 16.47 -3.32
CA VAL A 164 -15.31 15.06 -3.59
C VAL A 164 -16.61 14.72 -2.88
N PRO A 165 -17.70 14.41 -3.62
CA PRO A 165 -18.97 14.08 -3.01
C PRO A 165 -18.85 12.90 -2.05
N VAL A 166 -19.37 13.02 -0.84
CA VAL A 166 -19.28 11.99 0.21
C VAL A 166 -19.82 10.63 -0.25
N TRP A 167 -20.86 10.63 -1.09
CA TRP A 167 -21.42 9.39 -1.65
C TRP A 167 -20.41 8.67 -2.58
N LEU A 168 -19.60 9.42 -3.32
CA LEU A 168 -18.61 8.90 -4.25
C LEU A 168 -17.44 8.27 -3.48
N GLU A 169 -16.91 8.96 -2.46
CA GLU A 169 -15.85 8.40 -1.59
C GLU A 169 -16.33 7.10 -0.93
N ARG A 170 -17.56 7.08 -0.41
CA ARG A 170 -18.16 5.89 0.19
C ARG A 170 -18.36 4.76 -0.82
N ALA A 171 -18.73 5.07 -2.06
CA ALA A 171 -18.87 4.08 -3.11
C ALA A 171 -17.51 3.45 -3.47
N VAL A 172 -16.47 4.28 -3.65
CA VAL A 172 -15.10 3.81 -3.93
C VAL A 172 -14.57 2.96 -2.79
N MET A 173 -14.73 3.42 -1.54
CA MET A 173 -14.37 2.65 -0.35
C MET A 173 -15.16 1.33 -0.27
N GLY A 174 -16.45 1.35 -0.57
CA GLY A 174 -17.32 0.17 -0.59
C GLY A 174 -16.86 -0.87 -1.62
N VAL A 175 -16.54 -0.43 -2.84
CA VAL A 175 -15.97 -1.29 -3.89
C VAL A 175 -14.63 -1.87 -3.46
N GLY A 176 -13.75 -1.05 -2.87
CA GLY A 176 -12.45 -1.50 -2.36
C GLY A 176 -12.59 -2.56 -1.26
N LEU A 177 -13.48 -2.35 -0.30
CA LEU A 177 -13.74 -3.30 0.78
C LEU A 177 -14.41 -4.58 0.27
N ALA A 178 -15.45 -4.48 -0.56
CA ALA A 178 -16.10 -5.65 -1.15
C ALA A 178 -15.10 -6.49 -1.96
N SER A 179 -14.24 -5.83 -2.72
CA SER A 179 -13.14 -6.47 -3.44
C SER A 179 -12.16 -7.16 -2.47
N ALA A 180 -11.78 -6.48 -1.38
CA ALA A 180 -10.89 -7.06 -0.38
C ALA A 180 -11.49 -8.32 0.29
N PHE A 181 -12.80 -8.36 0.56
CA PHE A 181 -13.47 -9.55 1.11
C PHE A 181 -13.55 -10.73 0.12
N VAL A 182 -13.51 -10.46 -1.19
CA VAL A 182 -13.38 -11.53 -2.19
C VAL A 182 -11.94 -12.07 -2.23
N LEU A 183 -10.95 -11.20 -2.04
CA LEU A 183 -9.53 -11.54 -2.18
C LEU A 183 -8.89 -12.07 -0.88
N ALA A 184 -9.44 -11.77 0.29
CA ALA A 184 -8.86 -12.07 1.58
C ALA A 184 -9.91 -12.47 2.62
N SER A 185 -9.48 -13.12 3.71
CA SER A 185 -10.39 -13.53 4.78
C SER A 185 -11.01 -12.30 5.49
N PRO A 186 -12.26 -12.38 5.97
CA PRO A 186 -12.90 -11.25 6.63
C PRO A 186 -12.12 -10.67 7.82
N VAL A 187 -11.43 -11.53 8.57
CA VAL A 187 -10.57 -11.11 9.69
C VAL A 187 -9.41 -10.24 9.20
N LEU A 188 -8.77 -10.62 8.11
CA LEU A 188 -7.67 -9.85 7.51
C LEU A 188 -8.14 -8.47 7.06
N VAL A 189 -9.28 -8.41 6.36
CA VAL A 189 -9.86 -7.17 5.83
C VAL A 189 -10.24 -6.22 6.96
N VAL A 190 -10.95 -6.72 7.97
CA VAL A 190 -11.39 -5.90 9.12
C VAL A 190 -10.19 -5.43 9.94
N ALA A 191 -9.24 -6.31 10.25
CA ALA A 191 -8.05 -5.94 11.01
C ALA A 191 -7.18 -4.93 10.24
N GLY A 192 -7.06 -5.08 8.92
CA GLY A 192 -6.40 -4.11 8.04
C GLY A 192 -7.11 -2.76 8.03
N LEU A 193 -8.45 -2.74 7.92
CA LEU A 193 -9.22 -1.50 7.95
C LEU A 193 -9.09 -0.77 9.29
N VAL A 194 -9.26 -1.48 10.41
CA VAL A 194 -9.10 -0.90 11.76
C VAL A 194 -7.69 -0.36 11.96
N GLY A 195 -6.69 -1.14 11.58
CA GLY A 195 -5.30 -0.71 11.62
C GLY A 195 -5.06 0.53 10.75
N GLY A 196 -5.66 0.59 9.56
CA GLY A 196 -5.54 1.73 8.66
C GLY A 196 -6.19 2.99 9.18
N ILE A 197 -7.39 2.89 9.76
CA ILE A 197 -8.06 4.03 10.41
C ILE A 197 -7.21 4.54 11.58
N ALA A 198 -6.78 3.64 12.48
CA ALA A 198 -5.97 4.02 13.64
C ALA A 198 -4.62 4.64 13.23
N GLY A 199 -3.94 4.03 12.27
CA GLY A 199 -2.69 4.55 11.72
C GLY A 199 -2.87 5.89 11.01
N GLY A 200 -3.98 6.07 10.29
CA GLY A 200 -4.31 7.33 9.62
C GLY A 200 -4.60 8.46 10.59
N MET A 201 -5.36 8.18 11.65
CA MET A 201 -5.61 9.15 12.74
C MET A 201 -4.31 9.54 13.46
N ALA A 202 -3.46 8.56 13.79
CA ALA A 202 -2.16 8.83 14.40
C ALA A 202 -1.25 9.65 13.47
N GLY A 203 -1.22 9.32 12.18
CA GLY A 203 -0.48 10.07 11.16
C GLY A 203 -1.02 11.49 10.96
N HIS A 204 -2.33 11.68 10.99
CA HIS A 204 -2.97 12.99 10.91
C HIS A 204 -2.63 13.87 12.10
N TRP A 205 -2.70 13.31 13.32
CA TRP A 205 -2.33 14.03 14.55
C TRP A 205 -0.85 14.40 14.55
N ALA A 206 0.05 13.42 14.34
CA ALA A 206 1.49 13.67 14.32
C ALA A 206 1.89 14.61 13.17
N GLY A 207 1.24 14.47 12.01
CA GLY A 207 1.48 15.32 10.85
C GLY A 207 1.04 16.76 11.08
N GLY A 208 -0.07 16.98 11.79
CA GLY A 208 -0.55 18.32 12.16
C GLY A 208 0.43 19.02 13.09
N GLU A 209 0.99 18.30 14.07
CA GLU A 209 2.00 18.83 14.99
C GLU A 209 3.34 19.12 14.29
N LEU A 210 3.78 18.23 13.38
CA LEU A 210 5.09 18.33 12.73
C LEU A 210 5.12 19.31 11.55
N PHE A 211 4.03 19.40 10.79
CA PHE A 211 3.98 20.15 9.52
C PHE A 211 2.94 21.28 9.53
N GLY A 212 2.14 21.41 10.60
CA GLY A 212 1.02 22.33 10.69
C GLY A 212 -0.28 21.73 10.18
N GLU A 213 -1.41 22.12 10.78
CA GLU A 213 -2.72 21.67 10.34
C GLU A 213 -3.06 22.17 8.93
N GLY A 214 -3.67 21.29 8.12
CA GLY A 214 -4.02 21.54 6.73
C GLY A 214 -2.87 21.41 5.74
N SER A 215 -1.63 21.23 6.21
CA SER A 215 -0.44 21.13 5.38
C SER A 215 -0.40 19.84 4.54
N ASP A 216 0.36 19.88 3.45
CA ASP A 216 0.62 18.70 2.63
C ASP A 216 1.37 17.61 3.41
N GLY A 217 2.27 18.00 4.31
CA GLY A 217 2.96 17.08 5.20
C GLY A 217 1.99 16.31 6.09
N GLN A 218 0.97 16.97 6.63
CA GLN A 218 -0.08 16.31 7.43
C GLN A 218 -0.87 15.30 6.59
N LYS A 219 -1.31 15.67 5.38
CA LYS A 219 -2.06 14.77 4.48
C LYS A 219 -1.24 13.52 4.13
N LEU A 220 0.04 13.71 3.81
CA LEU A 220 0.96 12.62 3.49
C LEU A 220 1.23 11.72 4.71
N MET A 221 1.38 12.30 5.90
CA MET A 221 1.56 11.54 7.14
C MET A 221 0.31 10.75 7.51
N ALA A 222 -0.88 11.32 7.33
CA ALA A 222 -2.14 10.61 7.52
C ALA A 222 -2.24 9.41 6.57
N PHE A 223 -1.94 9.61 5.28
CA PHE A 223 -1.94 8.52 4.30
C PHE A 223 -0.87 7.45 4.62
N GLY A 224 0.36 7.85 4.91
CA GLY A 224 1.45 6.94 5.27
C GLY A 224 1.15 6.15 6.55
N GLY A 225 0.59 6.83 7.55
CA GLY A 225 0.09 6.22 8.78
C GLY A 225 -1.00 5.19 8.50
N ALA A 226 -1.96 5.50 7.63
CA ALA A 226 -3.02 4.56 7.25
C ALA A 226 -2.46 3.33 6.53
N LEU A 227 -1.49 3.50 5.63
CA LEU A 227 -0.85 2.38 4.94
C LEU A 227 -0.08 1.47 5.91
N LEU A 228 0.71 2.08 6.80
CA LEU A 228 1.49 1.35 7.82
C LEU A 228 0.58 0.64 8.82
N GLY A 229 -0.39 1.36 9.37
CA GLY A 229 -1.36 0.83 10.31
C GLY A 229 -2.18 -0.29 9.70
N GLY A 230 -2.62 -0.15 8.45
CA GLY A 230 -3.33 -1.20 7.73
C GLY A 230 -2.47 -2.44 7.49
N GLY A 231 -1.20 -2.26 7.14
CA GLY A 231 -0.24 -3.36 7.01
C GLY A 231 0.01 -4.10 8.34
N ILE A 232 0.14 -3.38 9.45
CA ILE A 232 0.26 -3.97 10.79
C ILE A 232 -1.02 -4.69 11.19
N GLY A 233 -2.18 -4.05 10.98
CA GLY A 233 -3.50 -4.61 11.24
C GLY A 233 -3.73 -5.92 10.48
N ALA A 234 -3.43 -5.95 9.19
CA ALA A 234 -3.51 -7.16 8.38
C ALA A 234 -2.54 -8.26 8.87
N LYS A 235 -1.32 -7.93 9.28
CA LYS A 235 -0.39 -8.91 9.90
C LYS A 235 -0.96 -9.46 11.22
N GLY A 236 -1.56 -8.61 12.04
CA GLY A 236 -2.26 -9.02 13.27
C GLY A 236 -3.45 -9.93 12.97
N GLY A 237 -4.27 -9.57 11.98
CA GLY A 237 -5.39 -10.39 11.49
C GLY A 237 -4.92 -11.76 11.01
N LYS A 238 -3.79 -11.82 10.27
CA LYS A 238 -3.17 -13.08 9.87
C LYS A 238 -2.75 -13.94 11.05
N ALA A 239 -2.13 -13.33 12.06
CA ALA A 239 -1.70 -14.02 13.27
C ALA A 239 -2.90 -14.54 14.09
N PHE A 240 -4.01 -13.80 14.13
CA PHE A 240 -5.26 -14.24 14.73
C PHE A 240 -5.88 -15.41 13.95
N ASP A 241 -6.04 -15.28 12.63
CA ASP A 241 -6.63 -16.31 11.76
C ASP A 241 -5.80 -17.62 11.80
N ALA A 242 -4.48 -17.52 12.02
CA ALA A 242 -3.63 -18.68 12.23
C ALA A 242 -3.88 -19.43 13.57
N ARG A 243 -4.44 -18.76 14.58
CA ARG A 243 -4.59 -19.27 15.95
C ARG A 243 -6.04 -19.53 16.35
N TYR A 244 -6.98 -18.84 15.74
CA TYR A 244 -8.37 -18.80 16.17
C TYR A 244 -9.31 -18.90 14.97
N GLU A 245 -10.45 -19.55 15.18
CA GLU A 245 -11.56 -19.65 14.24
C GLU A 245 -12.80 -19.04 14.88
N ILE A 246 -13.57 -18.29 14.09
CA ILE A 246 -14.82 -17.68 14.52
C ILE A 246 -15.96 -18.62 14.09
N LYS A 247 -16.60 -19.28 15.05
CA LYS A 247 -17.78 -20.14 14.80
C LYS A 247 -19.04 -19.39 15.16
N VAL A 248 -19.98 -19.30 14.22
CA VAL A 248 -21.31 -18.75 14.43
C VAL A 248 -22.28 -19.94 14.58
N GLN A 249 -22.96 -20.06 15.71
CA GLN A 249 -23.97 -21.11 15.92
C GLN A 249 -25.37 -20.59 15.59
N GLY A 250 -25.99 -21.12 14.54
CA GLY A 250 -27.36 -20.79 14.12
C GLY A 250 -27.47 -19.96 12.84
N PHE A 251 -28.69 -19.59 12.45
CA PHE A 251 -28.97 -18.76 11.27
C PHE A 251 -28.99 -17.28 11.69
N GLY A 252 -28.02 -16.51 11.19
CA GLY A 252 -27.82 -15.10 11.54
C GLY A 252 -26.80 -14.88 12.67
N SER A 253 -26.08 -13.76 12.63
CA SER A 253 -25.13 -13.36 13.67
C SER A 253 -25.79 -12.33 14.59
N ASN A 254 -26.15 -12.73 15.81
CA ASN A 254 -26.32 -11.79 16.92
C ASN A 254 -25.09 -11.96 17.81
N LEU A 255 -24.44 -10.90 18.28
CA LEU A 255 -23.11 -10.97 18.93
C LEU A 255 -22.98 -12.00 20.08
N GLY A 256 -24.09 -12.53 20.61
CA GLY A 256 -24.13 -13.65 21.57
C GLY A 256 -23.96 -15.06 21.01
N ASN A 257 -24.07 -15.30 19.69
CA ASN A 257 -23.88 -16.62 19.08
C ASN A 257 -22.52 -16.83 18.37
N VAL A 258 -21.62 -15.85 18.52
CA VAL A 258 -20.27 -15.86 17.96
C VAL A 258 -19.29 -16.38 19.02
N LYS A 259 -18.68 -17.54 18.77
CA LYS A 259 -17.63 -18.10 19.63
C LYS A 259 -16.29 -18.05 18.92
N ILE A 260 -15.31 -17.41 19.55
CA ILE A 260 -13.91 -17.49 19.15
C ILE A 260 -13.35 -18.76 19.77
N VAL A 261 -13.05 -19.74 18.95
CA VAL A 261 -12.41 -20.98 19.39
C VAL A 261 -10.96 -20.97 18.92
N PRO A 262 -10.00 -21.43 19.74
CA PRO A 262 -8.67 -21.76 19.23
C PRO A 262 -8.86 -22.70 18.03
N ARG A 263 -8.17 -22.44 16.93
CA ARG A 263 -8.03 -23.46 15.89
C ARG A 263 -7.30 -24.61 16.55
N SER A 264 -8.01 -25.72 16.78
CA SER A 264 -7.34 -27.00 16.98
C SER A 264 -6.42 -27.19 15.77
N LYS A 265 -5.16 -27.60 16.02
CA LYS A 265 -4.37 -28.20 14.94
C LYS A 265 -5.30 -29.19 14.25
N PRO A 266 -5.37 -29.23 12.90
CA PRO A 266 -6.19 -30.24 12.27
C PRO A 266 -5.78 -31.57 12.87
N ASP A 267 -6.74 -32.26 13.50
CA ASP A 267 -6.66 -33.70 13.67
C ASP A 267 -6.72 -34.25 12.25
N VAL A 268 -5.59 -34.15 11.54
CA VAL A 268 -5.23 -35.20 10.62
C VAL A 268 -5.11 -36.38 11.57
N GLU A 269 -6.14 -37.22 11.59
CA GLU A 269 -5.95 -38.60 12.00
C GLU A 269 -4.70 -39.04 11.28
N ALA A 270 -3.60 -39.14 12.05
CA ALA A 270 -2.34 -39.54 11.49
C ALA A 270 -2.64 -40.85 10.77
N PRO A 271 -2.33 -40.99 9.47
CA PRO A 271 -2.32 -42.32 8.89
C PRO A 271 -1.49 -43.18 9.86
N PRO A 272 -1.98 -44.38 10.22
CA PRO A 272 -1.46 -45.13 11.37
C PRO A 272 0.05 -45.10 11.30
N MET A 273 0.71 -44.48 12.29
CA MET A 273 2.16 -44.34 12.30
C MET A 273 2.73 -45.74 12.16
N SER A 274 3.22 -46.06 10.96
CA SER A 274 3.97 -47.29 10.75
C SER A 274 5.16 -47.21 11.67
N ARG A 275 5.24 -48.15 12.63
CA ARG A 275 6.34 -48.24 13.59
C ARG A 275 7.65 -48.15 12.80
N PRO A 276 8.66 -47.39 13.27
CA PRO A 276 9.89 -47.19 12.52
C PRO A 276 10.54 -48.55 12.22
N VAL A 277 10.61 -48.89 10.93
CA VAL A 277 11.24 -50.12 10.46
C VAL A 277 12.75 -49.90 10.44
N ARG A 278 13.50 -50.85 11.02
CA ARG A 278 14.96 -50.86 10.94
C ARG A 278 15.37 -51.58 9.66
N GLY A 279 16.30 -50.98 8.91
CA GLY A 279 16.94 -51.63 7.77
C GLY A 279 17.84 -52.79 8.22
N PRO A 280 18.33 -53.61 7.26
CA PRO A 280 19.27 -54.71 7.54
C PRO A 280 20.57 -54.28 8.22
N ASP A 281 20.90 -52.99 8.15
CA ASP A 281 22.05 -52.33 8.75
C ASP A 281 21.77 -51.75 10.16
N GLY A 282 20.56 -51.97 10.69
CA GLY A 282 20.15 -51.51 12.02
C GLY A 282 19.83 -50.01 12.10
N ARG A 283 19.88 -49.27 10.98
CA ARG A 283 19.52 -47.85 10.92
C ARG A 283 18.01 -47.67 10.73
N PHE A 284 17.49 -46.58 11.28
CA PHE A 284 16.09 -46.20 11.09
C PHE A 284 15.87 -45.73 9.65
N ILE A 285 14.87 -46.30 8.97
CA ILE A 285 14.46 -45.81 7.65
C ILE A 285 13.79 -44.45 7.86
N LYS A 286 14.29 -43.42 7.20
CA LYS A 286 13.86 -42.02 7.39
C LYS A 286 12.49 -41.83 6.73
N SER A 287 11.40 -41.85 7.50
CA SER A 287 10.08 -41.44 7.00
C SER A 287 10.03 -39.92 6.88
N THR A 288 9.58 -39.40 5.74
CA THR A 288 9.40 -37.98 5.40
C THR A 288 8.17 -37.34 6.06
N ASP A 289 7.67 -37.89 7.17
CA ASP A 289 6.45 -37.41 7.81
C ASP A 289 6.71 -36.24 8.76
N GLY A 290 6.63 -35.02 8.22
CA GLY A 290 6.37 -33.80 9.02
C GLY A 290 7.21 -32.57 8.68
N ALA A 291 8.30 -32.69 7.91
CA ALA A 291 9.10 -31.54 7.47
C ALA A 291 8.66 -31.12 6.06
N ARG A 292 8.16 -29.87 5.92
CA ARG A 292 7.87 -29.31 4.59
C ARG A 292 9.16 -29.17 3.79
N LEU A 293 9.25 -29.88 2.67
CA LEU A 293 10.39 -29.84 1.75
C LEU A 293 10.48 -28.45 1.13
N ASN A 294 11.66 -27.85 1.21
CA ASN A 294 11.93 -26.51 0.73
C ASN A 294 13.42 -26.35 0.37
N ARG A 295 13.79 -25.21 -0.22
CA ARG A 295 15.17 -24.91 -0.62
C ARG A 295 16.21 -25.14 0.49
N LYS A 296 15.90 -24.82 1.75
CA LYS A 296 16.86 -24.94 2.86
C LYS A 296 17.02 -26.37 3.34
N THR A 297 15.99 -27.20 3.20
CA THR A 297 16.06 -28.61 3.57
C THR A 297 16.71 -29.41 2.45
N GLU A 298 16.46 -29.05 1.18
CA GLU A 298 16.82 -29.86 0.01
C GLU A 298 18.13 -29.48 -0.69
N TYR A 299 18.64 -28.26 -0.50
CA TYR A 299 19.86 -27.76 -1.15
C TYR A 299 20.84 -27.13 -0.16
N PRO A 300 22.14 -27.00 -0.53
CA PRO A 300 23.18 -26.37 0.31
C PRO A 300 22.82 -24.98 0.79
N SER A 301 23.29 -24.61 1.99
CA SER A 301 23.15 -23.23 2.50
C SER A 301 23.96 -22.21 1.68
N GLY A 302 25.04 -22.64 1.02
CA GLY A 302 25.89 -21.80 0.17
C GLY A 302 26.63 -22.61 -0.90
N TYR A 303 27.41 -21.91 -1.71
CA TYR A 303 28.20 -22.52 -2.77
C TYR A 303 29.48 -23.18 -2.26
N ARG A 304 30.04 -24.10 -3.05
CA ARG A 304 31.39 -24.63 -2.89
C ARG A 304 32.40 -23.47 -3.02
N ALA A 305 33.55 -23.65 -2.39
CA ALA A 305 34.66 -22.70 -2.54
C ALA A 305 35.01 -22.54 -4.03
N GLY A 306 35.23 -21.30 -4.48
CA GLY A 306 35.58 -20.98 -5.86
C GLY A 306 34.40 -20.64 -6.78
N VAL A 307 33.22 -21.25 -6.60
CA VAL A 307 32.05 -21.07 -7.48
C VAL A 307 31.67 -19.60 -7.66
N LYS A 308 31.64 -18.83 -6.57
CA LYS A 308 31.32 -17.39 -6.63
C LYS A 308 32.32 -16.61 -7.48
N GLU A 309 33.61 -16.87 -7.32
CA GLU A 309 34.65 -16.16 -8.07
C GLU A 309 34.64 -16.58 -9.53
N GLU A 310 34.43 -17.87 -9.82
CA GLU A 310 34.31 -18.38 -11.19
C GLU A 310 33.15 -17.72 -11.95
N VAL A 311 31.97 -17.59 -11.34
CA VAL A 311 30.83 -16.88 -11.94
C VAL A 311 31.15 -15.40 -12.16
N LEU A 312 31.81 -14.74 -11.20
CA LEU A 312 32.20 -13.34 -11.34
C LEU A 312 33.25 -13.16 -12.45
N ASP A 313 34.23 -14.05 -12.55
CA ASP A 313 35.30 -14.03 -13.56
C ASP A 313 34.72 -14.25 -14.96
N ALA A 314 33.84 -15.23 -15.12
CA ALA A 314 33.14 -15.51 -16.38
C ALA A 314 32.32 -14.31 -16.88
N ASN A 315 31.80 -13.49 -15.97
CA ASN A 315 30.98 -12.32 -16.29
C ASN A 315 31.76 -10.99 -16.24
N THR A 316 33.07 -11.02 -16.02
CA THR A 316 33.91 -9.81 -15.96
C THR A 316 34.23 -9.30 -17.35
N ILE A 317 33.94 -8.02 -17.56
CA ILE A 317 34.26 -7.28 -18.79
C ILE A 317 35.77 -7.10 -18.87
N GLN A 318 36.39 -7.65 -19.92
CA GLN A 318 37.84 -7.68 -20.07
C GLN A 318 38.44 -6.39 -20.65
N SER A 319 37.67 -5.62 -21.43
CA SER A 319 38.19 -4.47 -22.16
C SER A 319 37.17 -3.35 -22.34
N GLY A 320 37.67 -2.15 -22.66
CA GLY A 320 36.86 -0.95 -22.89
C GLY A 320 36.53 -0.15 -21.63
N LYS A 321 35.60 0.81 -21.76
CA LYS A 321 35.22 1.78 -20.69
C LYS A 321 34.73 1.14 -19.39
N HIS A 322 34.32 -0.12 -19.45
CA HIS A 322 33.77 -0.86 -18.31
C HIS A 322 34.64 -2.07 -17.91
N ALA A 323 35.90 -2.12 -18.35
CA ALA A 323 36.83 -3.17 -17.95
C ALA A 323 36.92 -3.30 -16.43
N GLY A 324 36.92 -4.53 -15.92
CA GLY A 324 36.93 -4.85 -14.49
C GLY A 324 35.56 -4.79 -13.79
N LYS A 325 34.50 -4.38 -14.48
CA LYS A 325 33.11 -4.54 -14.02
C LYS A 325 32.54 -5.89 -14.46
N VAL A 326 31.48 -6.33 -13.81
CA VAL A 326 30.71 -7.50 -14.23
C VAL A 326 29.46 -7.09 -14.99
N MET A 327 29.07 -7.90 -15.97
CA MET A 327 27.81 -7.77 -16.68
C MET A 327 26.79 -8.74 -16.10
N THR A 328 25.61 -8.24 -15.75
CA THR A 328 24.48 -9.07 -15.33
C THR A 328 23.74 -9.66 -16.52
N ALA A 329 22.92 -10.69 -16.31
CA ALA A 329 22.04 -11.26 -17.33
C ALA A 329 21.10 -10.21 -17.95
N ASP A 330 20.71 -9.20 -17.18
CA ASP A 330 19.82 -8.12 -17.60
C ASP A 330 20.58 -6.98 -18.33
N GLY A 331 21.91 -7.10 -18.49
CA GLY A 331 22.75 -6.14 -19.20
C GLY A 331 23.34 -5.01 -18.34
N ASP A 332 23.05 -4.98 -17.03
CA ASP A 332 23.64 -4.01 -16.11
C ASP A 332 25.14 -4.24 -15.93
N LYS A 333 25.90 -3.14 -15.89
CA LYS A 333 27.37 -3.14 -15.72
C LYS A 333 27.74 -2.59 -14.35
N VAL A 334 28.04 -3.47 -13.41
CA VAL A 334 28.27 -3.11 -11.99
C VAL A 334 29.62 -3.58 -11.49
N TYR A 335 30.08 -3.03 -10.36
CA TYR A 335 31.33 -3.48 -9.75
C TYR A 335 31.15 -4.89 -9.16
N ARG A 336 32.22 -5.69 -9.16
CA ARG A 336 32.23 -7.06 -8.60
C ARG A 336 31.78 -7.13 -7.13
N ASN A 337 32.00 -6.06 -6.38
CA ASN A 337 31.65 -5.94 -4.96
C ASN A 337 30.35 -5.14 -4.72
N ASP A 338 29.54 -4.86 -5.75
CA ASP A 338 28.28 -4.14 -5.57
C ASP A 338 27.36 -4.91 -4.60
N PRO A 339 26.87 -4.28 -3.51
CA PRO A 339 26.06 -4.97 -2.50
C PRO A 339 24.69 -5.46 -3.03
N ARG A 340 24.27 -4.95 -4.18
CA ARG A 340 23.04 -5.35 -4.86
C ARG A 340 23.26 -6.54 -5.78
N LEU A 341 24.49 -6.93 -6.07
CA LEU A 341 24.78 -8.06 -6.94
C LEU A 341 24.44 -9.39 -6.25
N THR A 342 23.76 -10.26 -6.98
CA THR A 342 23.41 -11.62 -6.56
C THR A 342 23.75 -12.62 -7.65
N ILE A 343 23.98 -13.87 -7.27
CA ILE A 343 24.14 -15.00 -8.18
C ILE A 343 22.82 -15.77 -8.13
N GLU A 344 22.21 -15.98 -9.29
CA GLU A 344 20.96 -16.71 -9.43
C GLU A 344 21.17 -17.93 -10.34
N HIS A 345 20.46 -19.03 -10.07
CA HIS A 345 20.46 -20.18 -10.95
C HIS A 345 19.58 -19.90 -12.18
N ASN A 346 20.11 -20.11 -13.39
CA ASN A 346 19.38 -19.87 -14.65
C ASN A 346 18.11 -20.73 -14.71
N LYS A 347 18.20 -21.97 -14.22
CA LYS A 347 17.05 -22.79 -13.85
C LYS A 347 16.71 -22.60 -12.37
N PRO A 348 15.52 -22.10 -12.01
CA PRO A 348 15.10 -21.94 -10.62
C PRO A 348 15.21 -23.25 -9.82
N VAL A 349 15.73 -23.14 -8.60
CA VAL A 349 15.96 -24.29 -7.70
C VAL A 349 14.66 -25.07 -7.41
N VAL A 350 13.53 -24.37 -7.35
CA VAL A 350 12.20 -24.99 -7.15
C VAL A 350 11.73 -25.80 -8.36
N GLU A 351 12.06 -25.37 -9.58
CA GLU A 351 11.72 -26.09 -10.80
C GLU A 351 12.62 -27.31 -10.97
N HIS A 352 13.93 -27.17 -10.74
CA HIS A 352 14.82 -28.31 -10.68
C HIS A 352 14.36 -29.36 -9.66
N TRP A 353 13.91 -28.92 -8.47
CA TRP A 353 13.33 -29.83 -7.49
C TRP A 353 12.11 -30.57 -8.03
N ASN A 354 11.17 -29.85 -8.63
CA ASN A 354 9.92 -30.42 -9.10
C ASN A 354 10.11 -31.44 -10.24
N GLU A 355 11.10 -31.21 -11.10
CA GLU A 355 11.36 -32.03 -12.28
C GLU A 355 12.33 -33.19 -12.03
N VAL A 356 13.40 -32.97 -11.26
CA VAL A 356 14.51 -33.92 -11.11
C VAL A 356 14.87 -34.14 -9.65
N GLY A 357 14.98 -33.05 -8.87
CA GLY A 357 15.52 -33.08 -7.50
C GLY A 357 14.71 -33.92 -6.51
N TYR A 358 13.40 -34.05 -6.70
CA TYR A 358 12.56 -34.91 -5.87
C TYR A 358 12.91 -36.40 -5.98
N ASN A 359 13.58 -36.82 -7.05
CA ASN A 359 13.97 -38.20 -7.33
C ASN A 359 15.47 -38.26 -7.67
N SER A 360 16.28 -37.57 -6.88
CA SER A 360 17.73 -37.60 -6.99
C SER A 360 18.40 -37.61 -5.62
N THR A 361 19.66 -37.98 -5.58
CA THR A 361 20.49 -37.99 -4.38
C THR A 361 20.86 -36.57 -3.93
N ARG A 362 21.22 -36.41 -2.66
CA ARG A 362 21.75 -35.14 -2.14
C ARG A 362 23.00 -34.67 -2.89
N ALA A 363 23.82 -35.59 -3.38
CA ALA A 363 25.03 -35.28 -4.15
C ALA A 363 24.66 -34.63 -5.49
N GLU A 364 23.74 -35.21 -6.24
CA GLU A 364 23.27 -34.67 -7.52
C GLU A 364 22.62 -33.29 -7.35
N ARG A 365 21.82 -33.09 -6.29
CA ARG A 365 21.27 -31.76 -5.96
C ARG A 365 22.35 -30.74 -5.62
N ASN A 366 23.40 -31.17 -4.92
CA ASN A 366 24.55 -30.31 -4.63
C ASN A 366 25.35 -29.97 -5.89
N ASP A 367 25.48 -30.89 -6.83
CA ASP A 367 26.19 -30.64 -8.09
C ASP A 367 25.42 -29.64 -8.95
N PHE A 368 24.09 -29.81 -9.12
CA PHE A 368 23.23 -28.81 -9.74
C PHE A 368 23.36 -27.43 -9.07
N TYR A 369 23.37 -27.39 -7.74
CA TYR A 369 23.44 -26.13 -6.98
C TYR A 369 24.78 -25.39 -7.17
N ASN A 370 25.84 -26.10 -7.56
CA ASN A 370 27.18 -25.56 -7.75
C ASN A 370 27.65 -25.54 -9.21
N ASP A 371 26.78 -25.87 -10.15
CA ASP A 371 27.06 -25.80 -11.58
C ASP A 371 27.10 -24.34 -12.04
N THR A 372 28.31 -23.84 -12.29
CA THR A 372 28.57 -22.47 -12.74
C THR A 372 27.99 -22.19 -14.13
N GLY A 373 27.81 -23.21 -14.96
CA GLY A 373 27.16 -23.10 -16.28
C GLY A 373 25.65 -22.81 -16.18
N ASN A 374 25.04 -23.14 -15.04
CA ASN A 374 23.65 -22.83 -14.72
C ASN A 374 23.52 -21.60 -13.81
N MET A 375 24.48 -20.68 -13.80
CA MET A 375 24.40 -19.47 -12.98
C MET A 375 24.53 -18.20 -13.81
N SER A 376 23.86 -17.15 -13.36
CA SER A 376 24.02 -15.80 -13.90
C SER A 376 24.02 -14.76 -12.79
N LEU A 377 24.59 -13.60 -13.11
CA LEU A 377 24.59 -12.45 -12.23
C LEU A 377 23.31 -11.65 -12.43
N LYS A 378 22.62 -11.31 -11.33
CA LYS A 378 21.45 -10.43 -11.35
C LYS A 378 21.51 -9.42 -10.22
N LEU A 379 20.87 -8.28 -10.41
CA LEU A 379 20.63 -7.35 -9.31
C LEU A 379 19.53 -7.88 -8.39
N ARG A 380 19.69 -7.64 -7.08
CA ARG A 380 18.79 -8.12 -6.03
C ARG A 380 17.33 -7.71 -6.26
N SER A 381 17.09 -6.53 -6.83
CA SER A 381 15.74 -6.06 -7.18
C SER A 381 15.11 -6.91 -8.29
N ALA A 382 15.87 -7.21 -9.34
CA ALA A 382 15.42 -8.08 -10.44
C ALA A 382 15.19 -9.51 -9.95
N ASN A 383 16.15 -10.07 -9.22
CA ASN A 383 16.05 -11.40 -8.62
C ASN A 383 14.83 -11.52 -7.68
N SER A 384 14.64 -10.56 -6.77
CA SER A 384 13.48 -10.57 -5.87
C SER A 384 12.14 -10.45 -6.61
N SER A 385 12.11 -9.71 -7.73
CA SER A 385 10.92 -9.57 -8.57
C SER A 385 10.57 -10.88 -9.26
N GLU A 386 11.55 -11.59 -9.80
CA GLU A 386 11.34 -12.91 -10.43
C GLU A 386 10.91 -13.97 -9.41
N GLY A 387 11.54 -14.01 -8.24
CA GLY A 387 11.12 -14.88 -7.14
C GLY A 387 9.67 -14.61 -6.69
N ALA A 388 9.25 -13.34 -6.64
CA ALA A 388 7.87 -12.99 -6.33
C ALA A 388 6.90 -13.41 -7.44
N LYS A 389 7.26 -13.26 -8.72
CA LYS A 389 6.46 -13.71 -9.86
C LYS A 389 6.28 -15.23 -9.88
N MET A 390 7.33 -16.01 -9.63
CA MET A 390 7.24 -17.47 -9.47
C MET A 390 6.37 -17.87 -8.26
N GLY A 391 6.48 -17.11 -7.18
CA GLY A 391 5.59 -17.26 -6.03
C GLY A 391 4.12 -17.04 -6.41
N ALA A 392 3.82 -16.02 -7.19
CA ALA A 392 2.48 -15.67 -7.63
C ALA A 392 1.89 -16.68 -8.64
N SER A 393 2.71 -17.27 -9.52
CA SER A 393 2.29 -18.30 -10.48
C SER A 393 2.04 -19.69 -9.86
N GLY A 394 2.11 -19.81 -8.54
CA GLY A 394 1.82 -21.06 -7.83
C GLY A 394 2.96 -22.07 -7.86
N VAL A 395 4.15 -21.71 -8.36
CA VAL A 395 5.33 -22.60 -8.33
C VAL A 395 5.74 -22.82 -6.88
N ARG A 396 5.61 -24.07 -6.42
CA ARG A 396 5.94 -24.51 -5.06
C ARG A 396 6.74 -25.80 -5.14
N TYR A 397 7.49 -26.07 -4.08
CA TYR A 397 8.15 -27.36 -3.93
C TYR A 397 7.08 -28.43 -3.80
N ARG A 398 7.13 -29.43 -4.68
CA ARG A 398 6.41 -30.69 -4.47
C ARG A 398 6.89 -31.32 -3.16
N GLN A 399 5.96 -32.00 -2.49
CA GLN A 399 6.19 -32.54 -1.14
C GLN A 399 6.37 -34.06 -1.15
N ASP A 400 6.14 -34.69 -2.30
CA ASP A 400 6.43 -36.10 -2.55
C ASP A 400 7.84 -36.28 -3.12
N VAL A 401 8.44 -37.44 -2.85
CA VAL A 401 9.80 -37.80 -3.25
C VAL A 401 9.80 -39.14 -3.98
N GLY A 402 10.73 -39.30 -4.91
CA GLY A 402 10.87 -40.52 -5.72
C GLY A 402 11.79 -41.57 -5.08
N PRO A 403 11.90 -42.77 -5.70
CA PRO A 403 12.69 -43.89 -5.18
C PRO A 403 14.18 -43.60 -4.96
N ASN A 404 14.75 -42.63 -5.68
CA ASN A 404 16.17 -42.27 -5.62
C ASN A 404 16.44 -41.09 -4.67
N TYR A 405 15.46 -40.66 -3.87
CA TYR A 405 15.64 -39.55 -2.94
C TYR A 405 16.43 -39.96 -1.69
N GLU A 406 17.57 -39.28 -1.48
CA GLU A 406 18.44 -39.39 -0.30
C GLU A 406 18.66 -38.06 0.44
#